data_AF-A0A2N2F4T3-F1
#
_entry.id   AF-A0A2N2F4T3-F1
#
_cell.length_a   1.000
_cell.length_b   1.000
_cell.length_c   1.000
_cell.angle_alpha   90.00
_cell.angle_beta   90.00
_cell.angle_gamma   90.00
#
_symmetry.space_group_name_H-M   'P 1'
#
loop_
_entity.id
_entity.type
_entity.pdbx_description
1 polymer ?
#
loop_
_entity_poly.entity_id
_entity_poly.type
_entity_poly.pdbx_seq_one_letter_code
_entity_poly.pdbx_strand_id
1 'polypeptide(L)'
;MLDDVSTDNTVAIVESLVKECHIERIIKKTIWLRDEPGDRNKLLLAGREIGGTHFIMLDADEMITATCLKNNFLRNKILTLEPCDRIMMHLIRLFSSINQFKKEAILKFFIFCDDNESLFVSNFIHTPRIPIPLYKRDGKDIVIGELETYGVLHFDEVNLTKRQIKRAWYRCMERIRTDKSIAELNGSSEPEKKALLLDSPQEWFAYNFFDVKAYMIPESWRERQILEWLQTYGQDYFAGLHIEEALKKQKA
;
A
#
# COMPACT_ATOMS: atom_id res chain seq x y z
N MET A 1 6.89 9.86 -7.36
CA MET A 1 5.52 9.59 -6.85
C MET A 1 4.57 9.52 -8.04
N LEU A 2 3.53 8.70 -7.96
CA LEU A 2 2.46 8.66 -8.96
C LEU A 2 1.12 8.96 -8.27
N ASP A 3 0.39 9.90 -8.83
CA ASP A 3 -0.95 10.29 -8.40
C ASP A 3 -2.00 9.65 -9.33
N ASP A 4 -2.95 8.93 -8.72
CA ASP A 4 -4.03 8.25 -9.43
C ASP A 4 -5.32 9.10 -9.44
N VAL A 5 -5.18 10.36 -9.87
CA VAL A 5 -6.28 11.34 -9.98
C VAL A 5 -6.85 11.73 -8.62
N SER A 6 -5.99 12.08 -7.66
CA SER A 6 -6.47 12.56 -6.37
C SER A 6 -7.28 13.85 -6.52
N THR A 7 -8.40 13.93 -5.81
CA THR A 7 -9.29 15.11 -5.79
C THR A 7 -9.16 15.94 -4.52
N ASP A 8 -8.22 15.59 -3.65
CA ASP A 8 -7.91 16.31 -2.41
C ASP A 8 -6.54 17.00 -2.52
N ASN A 9 -6.00 17.42 -1.37
CA ASN A 9 -4.74 18.15 -1.32
C ASN A 9 -3.50 17.26 -1.52
N THR A 10 -3.63 15.97 -1.83
CA THR A 10 -2.50 15.03 -1.97
C THR A 10 -1.41 15.56 -2.89
N VAL A 11 -1.78 15.99 -4.11
CA VAL A 11 -0.80 16.50 -5.08
C VAL A 11 -0.14 17.79 -4.58
N ALA A 12 -0.91 18.73 -4.03
CA ALA A 12 -0.37 19.99 -3.53
C ALA A 12 0.61 19.78 -2.35
N ILE A 13 0.32 18.83 -1.46
CA ILE A 13 1.22 18.45 -0.37
C ILE A 13 2.54 17.91 -0.94
N VAL A 14 2.48 16.98 -1.90
CA VAL A 14 3.70 16.41 -2.50
C VAL A 14 4.50 17.47 -3.26
N GLU A 15 3.84 18.38 -3.97
CA GLU A 15 4.50 19.51 -4.65
C GLU A 15 5.23 20.42 -3.66
N SER A 16 4.65 20.68 -2.48
CA SER A 16 5.30 21.48 -1.45
C SER A 16 6.58 20.85 -0.89
N LEU A 17 6.71 19.53 -1.00
CA LEU A 17 7.84 18.74 -0.48
C LEU A 17 8.93 18.48 -1.51
N VAL A 18 8.77 18.94 -2.77
CA VAL A 18 9.68 18.60 -3.88
C VAL A 18 11.15 18.87 -3.55
N LYS A 19 11.44 20.06 -3.00
CA LYS A 19 12.81 20.47 -2.68
C LYS A 19 13.36 19.75 -1.45
N GLU A 20 12.53 19.56 -0.41
CA GLU A 20 12.95 18.96 0.86
C GLU A 20 13.21 17.45 0.72
N CYS A 21 12.35 16.75 -0.02
CA CYS A 21 12.41 15.30 -0.17
C CYS A 21 13.08 14.84 -1.46
N HIS A 22 13.67 15.76 -2.24
CA HIS A 22 14.30 15.46 -3.53
C HIS A 22 13.36 14.69 -4.49
N ILE A 23 12.14 15.20 -4.67
CA ILE A 23 11.15 14.55 -5.53
C ILE A 23 11.41 14.92 -6.98
N GLU A 24 12.10 14.03 -7.70
CA GLU A 24 12.49 14.27 -9.10
C GLU A 24 11.31 14.22 -10.09
N ARG A 25 10.25 13.45 -9.77
CA ARG A 25 9.09 13.31 -10.65
C ARG A 25 7.79 13.04 -9.91
N ILE A 26 6.75 13.79 -10.31
CA ILE A 26 5.34 13.59 -9.92
C ILE A 26 4.57 13.22 -11.18
N ILE A 27 4.19 11.95 -11.32
CA ILE A 27 3.42 11.46 -12.46
C ILE A 27 1.94 11.59 -12.11
N LYS A 28 1.21 12.50 -12.77
CA LYS A 28 -0.21 12.72 -12.51
C LYS A 28 -1.06 12.09 -13.61
N LYS A 29 -1.94 11.17 -13.25
CA LYS A 29 -2.94 10.65 -14.19
C LYS A 29 -4.04 11.71 -14.38
N THR A 30 -4.62 11.73 -15.57
CA THR A 30 -5.75 12.61 -15.92
C THR A 30 -7.08 11.86 -15.95
N ILE A 31 -7.04 10.53 -16.02
CA ILE A 31 -8.20 9.65 -16.07
C ILE A 31 -8.01 8.57 -15.01
N TRP A 32 -9.05 8.38 -14.20
CA TRP A 32 -9.05 7.33 -13.20
C TRP A 32 -9.34 6.00 -13.88
N LEU A 33 -8.31 5.16 -13.97
CA LEU A 33 -8.39 3.77 -14.40
C LEU A 33 -7.41 2.98 -13.54
N ARG A 34 -7.91 2.14 -12.65
CA ARG A 34 -7.04 1.33 -11.79
C ARG A 34 -6.22 0.37 -12.66
N ASP A 35 -4.92 0.57 -12.69
CA ASP A 35 -3.94 -0.24 -13.41
C ASP A 35 -2.66 -0.28 -12.56
N GLU A 36 -2.70 -1.07 -11.49
CA GLU A 36 -1.61 -1.18 -10.54
C GLU A 36 -0.26 -1.61 -11.17
N PRO A 37 -0.18 -2.61 -12.08
CA PRO A 37 1.10 -2.96 -12.69
C PRO A 37 1.60 -1.86 -13.65
N GLY A 38 0.71 -1.23 -14.44
CA GLY A 38 1.09 -0.14 -15.31
C GLY A 38 1.58 1.08 -14.55
N ASP A 39 0.93 1.42 -13.44
CA ASP A 39 1.33 2.55 -12.59
C ASP A 39 2.66 2.28 -11.87
N ARG A 40 2.90 1.06 -11.38
CA ARG A 40 4.22 0.66 -10.85
C ARG A 40 5.30 0.68 -11.92
N ASN A 41 5.00 0.26 -13.15
CA ASN A 41 5.95 0.34 -14.26
C ASN A 41 6.30 1.78 -14.64
N LYS A 42 5.34 2.71 -14.64
CA LYS A 42 5.62 4.15 -14.86
C LYS A 42 6.60 4.69 -13.82
N LEU A 43 6.43 4.31 -12.56
CA LEU A 43 7.35 4.67 -11.48
C LEU A 43 8.73 4.05 -11.66
N LEU A 44 8.80 2.76 -11.97
CA LEU A 44 10.05 2.04 -12.22
C LEU A 44 10.85 2.68 -13.36
N LEU A 45 10.19 2.93 -14.49
CA LEU A 45 10.81 3.56 -15.67
C LEU A 45 11.28 4.98 -15.36
N ALA A 46 10.46 5.79 -14.67
CA ALA A 46 10.88 7.12 -14.24
C ALA A 46 12.10 7.10 -13.32
N GLY A 47 12.19 6.09 -12.45
CA GLY A 47 13.35 5.86 -11.59
C GLY A 47 14.60 5.43 -12.37
N ARG A 48 14.46 4.55 -13.37
CA ARG A 48 15.55 4.16 -14.27
C ARG A 48 16.07 5.33 -15.10
N GLU A 49 15.17 6.18 -15.61
CA GLU A 49 15.53 7.34 -16.44
C GLU A 49 16.43 8.35 -15.70
N ILE A 50 16.32 8.44 -14.38
CA ILE A 50 17.19 9.29 -13.55
C ILE A 50 18.44 8.55 -13.01
N GLY A 51 18.70 7.33 -13.51
CA GLY A 51 19.85 6.52 -13.13
C GLY A 51 19.66 5.71 -11.83
N GLY A 52 18.43 5.52 -11.36
CA GLY A 52 18.15 4.70 -10.18
C GLY A 52 18.49 3.22 -10.42
N THR A 53 19.24 2.62 -9.50
CA THR A 53 19.66 1.20 -9.54
C THR A 53 19.00 0.36 -8.44
N HIS A 54 18.46 1.00 -7.41
CA HIS A 54 17.82 0.35 -6.27
C HIS A 54 16.47 1.01 -6.04
N PHE A 55 15.43 0.21 -5.89
CA PHE A 55 14.06 0.69 -5.78
C PHE A 55 13.40 0.21 -4.49
N ILE A 56 12.69 1.12 -3.83
CA ILE A 56 11.83 0.85 -2.68
C ILE A 56 10.39 1.04 -3.13
N MET A 57 9.53 0.02 -2.94
CA MET A 57 8.13 0.05 -3.31
C MET A 57 7.24 0.11 -2.06
N LEU A 58 6.63 1.28 -1.83
CA LEU A 58 5.69 1.53 -0.74
C LEU A 58 4.36 2.03 -1.29
N ASP A 59 3.27 1.58 -0.68
CA ASP A 59 1.95 2.17 -0.89
C ASP A 59 1.81 3.45 -0.03
N ALA A 60 0.84 4.31 -0.36
CA ALA A 60 0.69 5.61 0.31
C ALA A 60 0.26 5.51 1.79
N ASP A 61 -0.27 4.36 2.22
CA ASP A 61 -0.63 4.04 3.60
C ASP A 61 0.43 3.18 4.31
N GLU A 62 1.70 3.30 3.89
CA GLU A 62 2.84 2.59 4.45
C GLU A 62 4.00 3.51 4.83
N MET A 63 4.76 3.13 5.86
CA MET A 63 5.93 3.86 6.31
C MET A 63 7.00 2.92 6.88
N ILE A 64 8.26 3.10 6.51
CA ILE A 64 9.37 2.37 7.13
C ILE A 64 9.53 2.83 8.59
N THR A 65 9.78 1.92 9.53
CA THR A 65 10.03 2.27 10.94
C THR A 65 11.23 3.22 11.08
N ALA A 66 11.14 4.25 11.93
CA ALA A 66 12.21 5.27 12.06
C ALA A 66 13.55 4.69 12.54
N THR A 67 13.52 3.55 13.21
CA THR A 67 14.69 2.72 13.56
C THR A 67 15.57 2.36 12.36
N CYS A 68 15.00 2.19 11.16
CA CYS A 68 15.76 1.92 9.93
C CYS A 68 16.68 3.08 9.51
N LEU A 69 16.41 4.31 9.97
CA LEU A 69 17.25 5.48 9.72
C LEU A 69 18.45 5.56 10.67
N LYS A 70 18.37 4.93 11.85
CA LYS A 70 19.44 4.99 12.87
C LYS A 70 20.76 4.51 12.23
N ASN A 71 21.80 5.32 12.33
CA ASN A 71 23.15 5.03 11.80
C ASN A 71 23.18 4.64 10.31
N ASN A 72 22.25 5.15 9.49
CA ASN A 72 22.10 4.79 8.08
C ASN A 72 21.90 3.28 7.85
N PHE A 73 21.34 2.54 8.82
CA PHE A 73 21.24 1.08 8.77
C PHE A 73 20.64 0.58 7.45
N LEU A 74 19.42 1.00 7.12
CA LEU A 74 18.73 0.50 5.94
C LEU A 74 19.42 0.95 4.64
N ARG A 75 19.88 2.21 4.59
CA ARG A 75 20.63 2.75 3.44
C ARG A 75 21.87 1.90 3.16
N ASN A 76 22.65 1.59 4.19
CA ASN A 76 23.86 0.78 4.05
C ASN A 76 23.53 -0.64 3.53
N LYS A 77 22.42 -1.24 3.97
CA LYS A 77 21.97 -2.55 3.45
C LYS A 77 21.54 -2.48 1.98
N ILE A 78 20.84 -1.44 1.58
CA ILE A 78 20.43 -1.25 0.18
C ILE A 78 21.65 -1.10 -0.73
N LEU A 79 22.66 -0.33 -0.30
CA LEU A 79 23.87 -0.07 -1.10
C LEU A 79 24.78 -1.29 -1.26
N THR A 80 24.58 -2.36 -0.49
CA THR A 80 25.31 -3.63 -0.68
C THR A 80 24.63 -4.59 -1.66
N LEU A 81 23.43 -4.28 -2.14
CA LEU A 81 22.69 -5.17 -3.04
C LEU A 81 23.34 -5.22 -4.43
N GLU A 82 23.56 -6.43 -4.92
CA GLU A 82 23.94 -6.72 -6.31
C GLU A 82 22.67 -6.83 -7.17
N PRO A 83 22.74 -6.63 -8.51
CA PRO A 83 21.57 -6.79 -9.38
C PRO A 83 20.81 -8.09 -9.12
N CYS A 84 19.48 -8.01 -9.09
CA CYS A 84 18.57 -9.09 -8.70
C CYS A 84 18.48 -9.40 -7.19
N ASP A 85 19.32 -8.83 -6.32
CA ASP A 85 19.16 -8.97 -4.88
C ASP A 85 17.91 -8.23 -4.38
N ARG A 86 17.31 -8.75 -3.31
CA ARG A 86 16.01 -8.32 -2.79
C ARG A 86 16.06 -8.25 -1.27
N ILE A 87 15.39 -7.26 -0.68
CA ILE A 87 15.22 -7.17 0.78
C ILE A 87 13.77 -7.43 1.16
N MET A 88 13.60 -8.38 2.07
CA MET A 88 12.36 -8.65 2.77
C MET A 88 12.34 -7.97 4.13
N MET A 89 11.20 -7.39 4.47
CA MET A 89 10.93 -6.81 5.79
C MET A 89 9.54 -7.24 6.26
N HIS A 90 9.28 -7.15 7.56
CA HIS A 90 7.94 -7.36 8.09
C HIS A 90 7.00 -6.24 7.64
N LEU A 91 5.85 -6.60 7.09
CA LEU A 91 4.69 -5.73 6.97
C LEU A 91 3.95 -5.71 8.31
N ILE A 92 4.24 -4.69 9.11
CA ILE A 92 3.70 -4.50 10.46
C ILE A 92 2.30 -3.91 10.36
N ARG A 93 1.29 -4.72 10.65
CA ARG A 93 -0.12 -4.29 10.61
C ARG A 93 -0.50 -3.63 11.93
N LEU A 94 -0.53 -2.30 11.93
CA LEU A 94 -1.11 -1.52 13.02
C LEU A 94 -2.62 -1.80 13.09
N PHE A 95 -3.18 -1.81 14.30
CA PHE A 95 -4.56 -2.26 14.49
C PHE A 95 -5.32 -1.39 15.49
N SER A 96 -6.46 -0.85 15.04
CA SER A 96 -7.39 0.00 15.80
C SER A 96 -6.81 1.33 16.35
N SER A 97 -5.48 1.47 16.35
CA SER A 97 -4.70 2.66 16.65
C SER A 97 -3.26 2.43 16.18
N ILE A 98 -2.40 3.45 16.31
CA ILE A 98 -0.96 3.29 16.10
C ILE A 98 -0.23 2.65 17.28
N ASN A 99 -0.89 2.51 18.43
CA ASN A 99 -0.27 2.03 19.66
C ASN A 99 -0.21 0.50 19.72
N GLN A 100 -0.88 -0.21 18.81
CA GLN A 100 -0.96 -1.66 18.80
C GLN A 100 -0.75 -2.21 17.39
N PHE A 101 -0.12 -3.37 17.31
CA PHE A 101 0.05 -4.09 16.06
C PHE A 101 -0.25 -5.58 16.25
N LYS A 102 -0.53 -6.28 15.15
CA LYS A 102 -0.71 -7.73 15.13
C LYS A 102 0.65 -8.41 15.13
N LYS A 103 0.91 -9.32 16.07
CA LYS A 103 2.16 -10.11 16.19
C LYS A 103 2.36 -11.14 15.06
N GLU A 104 1.68 -10.99 13.94
CA GLU A 104 1.84 -11.89 12.80
C GLU A 104 3.05 -11.47 11.98
N ALA A 105 4.02 -12.38 11.85
CA ALA A 105 5.19 -12.15 11.02
C ALA A 105 4.83 -12.30 9.54
N ILE A 106 4.48 -11.18 8.89
CA ILE A 106 4.20 -11.14 7.45
C ILE A 106 5.42 -10.55 6.74
N LEU A 107 6.31 -11.40 6.24
CA LEU A 107 7.44 -10.95 5.43
C LEU A 107 7.00 -10.65 3.99
N LYS A 108 7.39 -9.48 3.49
CA LYS A 108 7.18 -9.05 2.10
C LYS A 108 8.48 -8.46 1.55
N PHE A 109 8.68 -8.62 0.24
CA PHE A 109 9.71 -7.86 -0.47
C PHE A 109 9.27 -6.39 -0.58
N PHE A 110 10.19 -5.47 -0.29
CA PHE A 110 9.95 -4.03 -0.43
C PHE A 110 11.04 -3.34 -1.24
N ILE A 111 12.23 -3.94 -1.31
CA ILE A 111 13.41 -3.30 -1.90
C ILE A 111 14.08 -4.31 -2.82
N PHE A 112 14.58 -3.84 -3.95
CA PHE A 112 15.36 -4.66 -4.87
C PHE A 112 16.43 -3.83 -5.58
N CYS A 113 17.50 -4.49 -5.98
CA CYS A 113 18.46 -3.97 -6.95
C CYS A 113 18.01 -4.37 -8.34
N ASP A 114 17.87 -3.39 -9.21
CA ASP A 114 17.27 -3.54 -10.52
C ASP A 114 18.16 -4.34 -11.46
N ASP A 115 17.53 -5.15 -12.31
CA ASP A 115 18.20 -5.92 -13.36
C ASP A 115 18.15 -5.22 -14.73
N ASN A 116 17.59 -4.01 -14.79
CA ASN A 116 17.30 -3.22 -16.00
C ASN A 116 16.35 -3.88 -17.02
N GLU A 117 15.77 -5.02 -16.71
CA GLU A 117 14.98 -5.82 -17.67
C GLU A 117 13.56 -6.11 -17.15
N SER A 118 13.45 -6.45 -15.88
CA SER A 118 12.20 -6.88 -15.26
C SER A 118 11.19 -5.75 -15.17
N LEU A 119 9.91 -6.10 -15.34
CA LEU A 119 8.75 -5.21 -15.22
C LEU A 119 7.69 -5.85 -14.33
N PHE A 120 6.84 -5.02 -13.73
CA PHE A 120 5.65 -5.47 -13.02
C PHE A 120 4.63 -6.04 -14.01
N VAL A 121 4.13 -7.23 -13.70
CA VAL A 121 3.10 -7.92 -14.50
C VAL A 121 2.09 -8.53 -13.53
N SER A 122 0.81 -8.25 -13.73
CA SER A 122 -0.31 -8.85 -13.01
C SER A 122 -1.62 -8.52 -13.73
N ASN A 123 -2.76 -8.92 -13.13
CA ASN A 123 -4.04 -8.28 -13.43
C ASN A 123 -4.03 -6.80 -13.00
N PHE A 124 -5.16 -6.11 -13.12
CA PHE A 124 -5.27 -4.67 -12.83
C PHE A 124 -5.03 -4.26 -11.35
N ILE A 125 -5.03 -5.22 -10.41
CA ILE A 125 -4.76 -5.04 -8.98
C ILE A 125 -4.00 -6.25 -8.41
N HIS A 126 -3.53 -6.12 -7.17
CA HIS A 126 -2.79 -7.16 -6.43
C HIS A 126 -1.44 -7.47 -7.06
N THR A 127 -0.80 -6.44 -7.61
CA THR A 127 0.54 -6.57 -8.18
C THR A 127 1.52 -6.91 -7.06
N PRO A 128 2.49 -7.81 -7.28
CA PRO A 128 3.59 -8.01 -6.34
C PRO A 128 4.43 -6.74 -6.15
N ARG A 129 5.08 -6.61 -4.99
CA ARG A 129 5.87 -5.41 -4.63
C ARG A 129 7.19 -5.28 -5.39
N ILE A 130 7.66 -6.37 -5.97
CA ILE A 130 8.80 -6.37 -6.89
C ILE A 130 8.36 -7.00 -8.22
N PRO A 131 9.02 -6.68 -9.34
CA PRO A 131 8.78 -7.34 -10.62
C PRO A 131 8.83 -8.87 -10.52
N ILE A 132 7.81 -9.58 -11.04
CA ILE A 132 7.72 -11.05 -10.98
C ILE A 132 8.96 -11.76 -11.54
N PRO A 133 9.54 -11.33 -12.68
CA PRO A 133 10.70 -12.03 -13.22
C PRO A 133 11.91 -12.02 -12.28
N LEU A 134 12.04 -11.02 -11.38
CA LEU A 134 13.10 -11.01 -10.37
C LEU A 134 13.01 -12.18 -9.39
N TYR A 135 11.81 -12.72 -9.10
CA TYR A 135 11.68 -13.91 -8.25
C TYR A 135 12.30 -15.17 -8.87
N LYS A 136 12.52 -15.16 -10.19
CA LYS A 136 13.02 -16.31 -10.96
C LYS A 136 14.51 -16.18 -11.31
N ARG A 137 15.15 -15.07 -10.97
CA ARG A 137 16.57 -14.82 -11.23
C ARG A 137 17.42 -15.16 -10.02
N ASP A 138 18.66 -15.55 -10.30
CA ASP A 138 19.70 -15.77 -9.30
C ASP A 138 20.07 -14.42 -8.66
N GLY A 139 19.52 -14.20 -7.46
CA GLY A 139 19.76 -13.06 -6.60
C GLY A 139 19.50 -13.47 -5.15
N LYS A 140 20.07 -12.75 -4.19
CA LYS A 140 19.97 -13.07 -2.77
C LYS A 140 18.72 -12.46 -2.16
N ASP A 141 18.02 -13.25 -1.35
CA ASP A 141 16.97 -12.76 -0.47
C ASP A 141 17.57 -12.39 0.88
N ILE A 142 17.62 -11.10 1.16
CA ILE A 142 18.09 -10.56 2.44
C ILE A 142 16.89 -10.28 3.32
N VAL A 143 16.83 -10.93 4.47
CA VAL A 143 15.74 -10.72 5.44
C VAL A 143 16.22 -9.77 6.53
N ILE A 144 15.48 -8.67 6.75
CA ILE A 144 15.56 -7.85 7.95
C ILE A 144 14.41 -8.30 8.85
N GLY A 145 14.72 -9.16 9.82
CA GLY A 145 13.75 -10.04 10.48
C GLY A 145 13.36 -9.66 11.90
N GLU A 146 13.98 -8.66 12.50
CA GLU A 146 13.71 -8.22 13.87
C GLU A 146 12.40 -7.40 13.92
N LEU A 147 11.25 -8.09 13.95
CA LEU A 147 9.90 -7.50 13.88
C LEU A 147 9.65 -6.30 14.79
N GLU A 148 10.13 -6.36 16.04
CA GLU A 148 9.95 -5.28 17.02
C GLU A 148 10.90 -4.10 16.80
N THR A 149 11.90 -4.26 15.93
CA THR A 149 12.90 -3.22 15.64
C THR A 149 12.70 -2.63 14.26
N TYR A 150 12.56 -3.45 13.21
CA TYR A 150 12.56 -3.01 11.82
C TYR A 150 11.33 -3.54 11.06
N GLY A 151 10.78 -2.69 10.19
CA GLY A 151 9.72 -3.12 9.29
C GLY A 151 9.13 -1.98 8.47
N VAL A 152 8.02 -2.30 7.82
CA VAL A 152 7.15 -1.36 7.14
C VAL A 152 5.81 -1.37 7.86
N LEU A 153 5.49 -0.26 8.51
CA LEU A 153 4.21 0.01 9.15
C LEU A 153 3.14 0.13 8.07
N HIS A 154 2.01 -0.55 8.25
CA HIS A 154 0.84 -0.47 7.38
C HIS A 154 -0.33 0.10 8.18
N PHE A 155 -0.90 1.19 7.67
CA PHE A 155 -1.89 1.99 8.39
C PHE A 155 -3.34 1.64 8.04
N ASP A 156 -3.56 0.64 7.18
CA ASP A 156 -4.89 0.30 6.65
C ASP A 156 -5.90 -0.13 7.72
N GLU A 157 -5.45 -0.66 8.87
CA GLU A 157 -6.32 -1.07 9.99
C GLU A 157 -6.24 -0.14 11.22
N VAL A 158 -5.61 1.02 11.11
CA VAL A 158 -5.61 2.03 12.20
C VAL A 158 -7.02 2.60 12.39
N ASN A 159 -7.72 2.90 11.30
CA ASN A 159 -9.12 3.33 11.33
C ASN A 159 -10.02 2.22 10.74
N LEU A 160 -10.63 1.45 11.64
CA LEU A 160 -11.42 0.27 11.25
C LEU A 160 -12.62 0.60 10.38
N THR A 161 -13.26 1.76 10.57
CA THR A 161 -14.37 2.22 9.73
C THR A 161 -13.88 2.44 8.30
N LYS A 162 -12.75 3.15 8.11
CA LYS A 162 -12.15 3.33 6.78
C LYS A 162 -11.81 2.00 6.12
N ARG A 163 -11.24 1.07 6.88
CA ARG A 163 -10.87 -0.25 6.39
C ARG A 163 -12.07 -0.97 5.80
N GLN A 164 -13.21 -0.95 6.48
CA GLN A 164 -14.42 -1.61 6.00
C GLN A 164 -14.96 -0.95 4.72
N ILE A 165 -14.96 0.38 4.65
CA ILE A 165 -15.34 1.12 3.44
C ILE A 165 -14.38 0.79 2.28
N LYS A 166 -13.06 0.78 2.53
CA LYS A 166 -12.02 0.39 1.54
C LYS A 166 -12.27 -1.02 1.02
N ARG A 167 -12.61 -1.97 1.90
CA ARG A 167 -12.94 -3.35 1.51
C ARG A 167 -14.22 -3.45 0.70
N ALA A 168 -15.29 -2.77 1.12
CA ALA A 168 -16.54 -2.69 0.35
C ALA A 168 -16.29 -2.14 -1.05
N TRP A 169 -15.47 -1.09 -1.15
CA TRP A 169 -15.07 -0.47 -2.41
C TRP A 169 -14.33 -1.44 -3.33
N TYR A 170 -13.34 -2.18 -2.82
CA TYR A 170 -12.62 -3.21 -3.59
C TYR A 170 -13.58 -4.30 -4.09
N ARG A 171 -14.49 -4.78 -3.25
CA ARG A 171 -15.50 -5.78 -3.65
C ARG A 171 -16.37 -5.28 -4.81
N CYS A 172 -16.85 -4.04 -4.75
CA CYS A 172 -17.61 -3.44 -5.85
C CYS A 172 -16.77 -3.32 -7.13
N MET A 173 -15.54 -2.79 -7.02
CA MET A 173 -14.65 -2.62 -8.16
C MET A 173 -14.29 -3.95 -8.83
N GLU A 174 -13.96 -4.97 -8.03
CA GLU A 174 -13.68 -6.31 -8.54
C GLU A 174 -14.91 -6.98 -9.13
N ARG A 175 -16.10 -6.78 -8.55
CA ARG A 175 -17.37 -7.25 -9.14
C ARG A 175 -17.61 -6.66 -10.54
N ILE A 176 -17.33 -5.36 -10.71
CA ILE A 176 -17.49 -4.66 -11.99
C ILE A 176 -16.47 -5.12 -13.03
N ARG A 177 -15.24 -5.41 -12.60
CA ARG A 177 -14.09 -5.60 -13.51
C ARG A 177 -13.65 -7.05 -13.70
N THR A 178 -14.25 -8.00 -13.01
CA THR A 178 -13.88 -9.42 -13.06
C THR A 178 -15.11 -10.31 -13.02
N ASP A 179 -14.94 -11.56 -13.45
CA ASP A 179 -15.98 -12.58 -13.40
C ASP A 179 -16.01 -13.36 -12.07
N LYS A 180 -15.32 -12.87 -11.03
CA LYS A 180 -15.30 -13.51 -9.71
C LYS A 180 -16.72 -13.62 -9.13
N SER A 181 -17.00 -14.74 -8.49
CA SER A 181 -18.25 -14.97 -7.78
C SER A 181 -18.35 -14.09 -6.52
N ILE A 182 -19.59 -13.85 -6.07
CA ILE A 182 -19.86 -13.15 -4.80
C ILE A 182 -19.14 -13.82 -3.63
N ALA A 183 -19.07 -15.15 -3.62
CA ALA A 183 -18.38 -15.92 -2.59
C ALA A 183 -16.87 -15.64 -2.58
N GLU A 184 -16.21 -15.57 -3.75
CA GLU A 184 -14.78 -15.24 -3.86
C GLU A 184 -14.51 -13.79 -3.43
N LEU A 185 -15.37 -12.85 -3.83
CA LEU A 185 -15.26 -11.44 -3.48
C LEU A 185 -15.47 -11.20 -1.99
N ASN A 186 -16.36 -11.94 -1.34
CA ASN A 186 -16.56 -11.87 0.12
C ASN A 186 -15.51 -12.67 0.90
N GLY A 187 -15.02 -13.78 0.34
CA GLY A 187 -14.09 -14.71 0.98
C GLY A 187 -12.66 -14.20 1.09
N SER A 188 -12.30 -13.15 0.35
CA SER A 188 -11.03 -12.44 0.49
C SER A 188 -10.88 -11.68 1.84
N SER A 189 -11.95 -11.69 2.65
CA SER A 189 -11.85 -11.41 4.09
C SER A 189 -11.41 -12.68 4.80
N GLU A 190 -10.13 -12.82 5.13
CA GLU A 190 -9.73 -13.83 6.10
C GLU A 190 -10.64 -13.70 7.34
N PRO A 191 -11.21 -14.79 7.86
CA PRO A 191 -11.83 -14.73 9.18
C PRO A 191 -10.80 -14.12 10.10
N GLU A 192 -11.18 -13.08 10.86
CA GLU A 192 -10.28 -12.45 11.83
C GLU A 192 -9.92 -13.53 12.86
N LYS A 193 -8.86 -14.30 12.57
CA LYS A 193 -8.16 -15.09 13.56
C LYS A 193 -7.87 -14.10 14.68
N LYS A 194 -8.16 -14.49 15.92
CA LYS A 194 -7.77 -13.70 17.09
C LYS A 194 -6.28 -13.46 17.01
N ALA A 195 -5.89 -12.30 16.47
CA ALA A 195 -4.51 -11.92 16.34
C ALA A 195 -4.03 -11.55 17.73
N LEU A 196 -2.87 -12.06 18.12
CA LEU A 196 -2.20 -11.56 19.31
C LEU A 196 -1.79 -10.12 19.02
N LEU A 197 -2.26 -9.19 19.85
CA LEU A 197 -1.89 -7.78 19.76
C LEU A 197 -0.74 -7.50 20.73
N LEU A 198 0.23 -6.72 20.28
CA LEU A 198 1.31 -6.18 21.09
C LEU A 198 1.33 -4.66 20.98
N ASP A 199 1.94 -4.01 21.97
CA ASP A 199 2.17 -2.57 21.95
C ASP A 199 3.22 -2.21 20.89
N SER A 200 2.97 -1.13 20.16
CA SER A 200 3.88 -0.63 19.15
C SER A 200 5.03 0.15 19.80
N PRO A 201 6.30 -0.20 19.52
CA PRO A 201 7.46 0.57 19.93
C PRO A 201 7.35 2.04 19.48
N GLN A 202 7.45 2.97 20.43
CA GLN A 202 7.36 4.41 20.15
C GLN A 202 8.43 4.88 19.16
N GLU A 203 9.60 4.23 19.17
CA GLU A 203 10.69 4.52 18.26
C GLU A 203 10.41 4.22 16.79
N TRP A 204 9.36 3.44 16.46
CA TRP A 204 8.93 3.27 15.08
C TRP A 204 8.44 4.58 14.45
N PHE A 205 7.90 5.48 15.28
CA PHE A 205 7.26 6.73 14.86
C PHE A 205 8.12 7.97 15.13
N ALA A 206 9.42 7.80 15.39
CA ALA A 206 10.35 8.89 15.72
C ALA A 206 10.71 9.79 14.53
N TYR A 207 9.73 10.11 13.68
CA TYR A 207 9.80 11.12 12.62
C TYR A 207 9.18 12.42 13.13
N ASN A 208 9.87 13.53 12.92
CA ASN A 208 9.38 14.87 13.31
C ASN A 208 8.12 15.30 12.55
N PHE A 209 7.87 14.75 11.37
CA PHE A 209 6.72 15.03 10.52
C PHE A 209 5.51 14.10 10.77
N PHE A 210 5.64 13.08 11.63
CA PHE A 210 4.59 12.10 11.81
C PHE A 210 3.39 12.68 12.57
N ASP A 211 2.22 12.66 11.92
CA ASP A 211 0.95 13.08 12.53
C ASP A 211 -0.08 11.94 12.48
N VAL A 212 -0.39 11.39 13.65
CA VAL A 212 -1.41 10.34 13.81
C VAL A 212 -2.80 10.80 13.36
N LYS A 213 -3.10 12.10 13.43
CA LYS A 213 -4.43 12.63 13.10
C LYS A 213 -4.74 12.48 11.61
N ALA A 214 -3.73 12.48 10.74
CA ALA A 214 -3.91 12.27 9.30
C ALA A 214 -4.63 10.94 9.00
N TYR A 215 -4.38 9.90 9.79
CA TYR A 215 -5.01 8.58 9.62
C TYR A 215 -6.44 8.52 10.17
N MET A 216 -6.86 9.49 10.99
CA MET A 216 -8.19 9.57 11.58
C MET A 216 -9.20 10.38 10.76
N ILE A 217 -8.77 11.14 9.75
CA ILE A 217 -9.63 11.95 8.86
C ILE A 217 -10.71 11.08 8.22
N PRO A 218 -12.03 11.34 8.31
CA PRO A 218 -13.05 10.45 7.73
C PRO A 218 -12.86 10.12 6.24
N GLU A 219 -13.15 8.87 5.86
CA GLU A 219 -13.22 8.46 4.44
C GLU A 219 -14.51 8.96 3.81
N SER A 220 -14.45 9.44 2.57
CA SER A 220 -15.62 10.00 1.87
C SER A 220 -15.66 9.70 0.37
N TRP A 221 -14.52 9.63 -0.31
CA TRP A 221 -14.51 9.45 -1.76
C TRP A 221 -14.92 8.03 -2.16
N ARG A 222 -14.46 7.01 -1.42
CA ARG A 222 -14.85 5.60 -1.65
C ARG A 222 -16.33 5.38 -1.39
N GLU A 223 -16.86 6.00 -0.34
CA GLU A 223 -18.30 5.96 -0.04
C GLU A 223 -19.09 6.51 -1.22
N ARG A 224 -18.73 7.71 -1.70
CA ARG A 224 -19.37 8.35 -2.86
C ARG A 224 -19.31 7.46 -4.10
N GLN A 225 -18.15 6.88 -4.40
CA GLN A 225 -17.98 6.05 -5.59
C GLN A 225 -18.79 4.74 -5.52
N ILE A 226 -18.90 4.12 -4.33
CA ILE A 226 -19.80 2.97 -4.14
C ILE A 226 -21.25 3.36 -4.44
N LEU A 227 -21.70 4.53 -3.97
CA LEU A 227 -23.06 5.02 -4.23
C LEU A 227 -23.30 5.31 -5.72
N GLU A 228 -22.33 5.90 -6.41
CA GLU A 228 -22.37 6.13 -7.86
C GLU A 228 -22.49 4.79 -8.62
N TRP A 229 -21.75 3.77 -8.22
CA TRP A 229 -21.87 2.43 -8.80
C TRP A 229 -23.22 1.78 -8.52
N LEU A 230 -23.77 1.91 -7.32
CA LEU A 230 -25.10 1.39 -7.01
C LEU A 230 -26.19 2.06 -7.86
N GLN A 231 -26.05 3.35 -8.16
CA GLN A 231 -26.95 4.06 -9.07
C GLN A 231 -26.77 3.60 -10.53
N THR A 232 -25.52 3.35 -10.94
CA THR A 232 -25.18 3.01 -12.33
C THR A 232 -25.55 1.57 -12.69
N TYR A 233 -25.22 0.60 -11.83
CA TYR A 233 -25.41 -0.84 -12.08
C TYR A 233 -26.65 -1.42 -11.40
N GLY A 234 -27.26 -0.68 -10.46
CA GLY A 234 -28.38 -1.15 -9.64
C GLY A 234 -27.94 -1.94 -8.39
N GLN A 235 -28.79 -1.95 -7.36
CA GLN A 235 -28.49 -2.66 -6.11
C GLN A 235 -28.42 -4.17 -6.29
N ASP A 236 -29.29 -4.73 -7.14
CA ASP A 236 -29.37 -6.17 -7.41
C ASP A 236 -28.07 -6.73 -8.01
N TYR A 237 -27.33 -5.92 -8.77
CA TYR A 237 -26.05 -6.31 -9.35
C TYR A 237 -24.98 -6.63 -8.28
N PHE A 238 -25.06 -5.95 -7.13
CA PHE A 238 -24.17 -6.13 -5.98
C PHE A 238 -24.81 -6.96 -4.86
N ALA A 239 -25.99 -7.55 -5.09
CA ALA A 239 -26.68 -8.33 -4.07
C ALA A 239 -25.79 -9.46 -3.53
N GLY A 240 -25.74 -9.56 -2.20
CA GLY A 240 -24.92 -10.53 -1.49
C GLY A 240 -23.45 -10.12 -1.26
N LEU A 241 -22.97 -9.00 -1.82
CA LEU A 241 -21.67 -8.46 -1.41
C LEU A 241 -21.76 -7.80 -0.03
N HIS A 242 -20.74 -8.01 0.79
CA HIS A 242 -20.62 -7.36 2.09
C HIS A 242 -20.20 -5.88 1.92
N ILE A 243 -21.16 -4.99 1.68
CA ILE A 243 -20.92 -3.55 1.45
C ILE A 243 -21.70 -2.64 2.42
N GLU A 244 -22.31 -3.22 3.45
CA GLU A 244 -23.27 -2.55 4.35
C GLU A 244 -22.65 -1.38 5.11
N GLU A 245 -21.37 -1.47 5.48
CA GLU A 245 -20.68 -0.41 6.23
C GLU A 245 -20.62 0.91 5.44
N ALA A 246 -20.49 0.83 4.11
CA ALA A 246 -20.53 2.01 3.23
C ALA A 246 -21.93 2.63 3.11
N LEU A 247 -22.98 1.88 3.49
CA LEU A 247 -24.39 2.28 3.36
C LEU A 247 -25.00 2.80 4.68
N LYS A 248 -24.35 2.56 5.82
CA LYS A 248 -24.87 2.94 7.15
C LYS A 248 -25.10 4.46 7.32
N LYS A 249 -24.31 5.31 6.64
CA LYS A 249 -24.47 6.77 6.71
C LYS A 249 -25.67 7.34 5.94
N GLN A 250 -26.36 6.55 5.10
CA GLN A 250 -27.58 7.01 4.43
C GLN A 250 -28.83 6.99 5.33
N LYS A 251 -28.78 6.33 6.48
CA LYS A 251 -29.93 6.15 7.38
C LYS A 251 -29.89 7.06 8.62
N ALA A 252 -29.01 8.06 8.65
CA ALA A 252 -28.88 9.03 9.73
C ALA A 252 -29.21 10.44 9.24
#